data_AF-A0A519U9E7-F1
#
_entry.id   AF-A0A519U9E7-F1
#
_cell.length_a   1.000
_cell.length_b   1.000
_cell.length_c   1.000
_cell.angle_alpha   90.00
_cell.angle_beta   90.00
_cell.angle_gamma   90.00
#
_symmetry.space_group_name_H-M   'P 1'
#
loop_
_entity.id
_entity.type
_entity.pdbx_description
1 polymer ?
#
loop_
_entity_poly.entity_id
_entity_poly.type
_entity_poly.pdbx_seq_one_letter_code
_entity_poly.pdbx_strand_id
1 'polypeptide(L)'
;MNRLLLLLGMAGLLLAAGCRKDDVVDCAPTLTDPLDGFTQRNGAPVQVFTVPLGIIGTFPQVVVTSSGAGITIPTTSFLLPNGAMATGSAQVRVREIYTVADMILSNM
;
A
#
# COMPACT_ATOMS: atom_id res chain seq x y z
N MET A 1 61.89 -7.60 -36.98
CA MET A 1 60.57 -8.12 -37.43
C MET A 1 59.71 -8.71 -36.31
N ASN A 2 60.26 -9.24 -35.20
CA ASN A 2 59.44 -9.82 -34.10
C ASN A 2 58.55 -8.84 -33.30
N ARG A 3 58.89 -7.55 -33.22
CA ARG A 3 58.10 -6.59 -32.40
C ARG A 3 56.80 -6.16 -33.05
N LEU A 4 56.72 -6.16 -34.38
CA LEU A 4 55.53 -5.74 -35.12
C LEU A 4 54.39 -6.77 -35.02
N LEU A 5 54.75 -8.06 -35.08
CA LEU A 5 53.81 -9.17 -34.90
C LEU A 5 53.23 -9.21 -33.48
N LEU A 6 54.03 -8.87 -32.47
CA LEU A 6 53.59 -8.84 -31.07
C LEU A 6 52.61 -7.69 -30.80
N LEU A 7 52.83 -6.53 -31.45
CA LEU A 7 51.93 -5.38 -31.36
C LEU A 7 50.60 -5.62 -32.11
N LEU A 8 50.62 -6.28 -33.27
CA LEU A 8 49.40 -6.68 -33.98
C LEU A 8 48.58 -7.70 -33.18
N GLY A 9 49.24 -8.66 -32.52
CA GLY A 9 48.57 -9.63 -31.66
C GLY A 9 47.88 -8.99 -30.46
N MET A 10 48.52 -8.00 -29.83
CA MET A 10 47.94 -7.26 -28.70
C MET A 10 46.75 -6.40 -29.12
N ALA A 11 46.83 -5.73 -30.27
CA ALA A 11 45.72 -4.93 -30.81
C ALA A 11 44.49 -5.78 -31.15
N GLY A 12 44.68 -7.00 -31.65
CA GLY A 12 43.59 -7.94 -31.93
C GLY A 12 42.84 -8.42 -30.67
N LEU A 13 43.56 -8.63 -29.56
CA LEU A 13 42.97 -9.04 -28.28
C LEU A 13 42.16 -7.91 -27.62
N LEU A 14 42.57 -6.65 -27.80
CA LEU A 14 41.84 -5.47 -27.29
C LEU A 14 40.51 -5.23 -28.03
N LEU A 15 40.44 -5.55 -29.32
CA LEU A 15 39.21 -5.43 -30.12
C LEU A 15 38.18 -6.51 -29.77
N ALA A 16 38.62 -7.72 -29.37
CA ALA A 16 37.73 -8.80 -28.96
C ALA A 16 37.13 -8.59 -27.55
N ALA A 17 37.83 -7.89 -26.65
CA ALA A 17 37.34 -7.57 -25.30
C ALA A 17 36.29 -6.43 -25.30
N GLY A 18 36.23 -5.62 -26.37
CA GLY A 18 35.30 -4.49 -26.49
C GLY A 18 33.89 -4.84 -26.97
N CYS A 19 33.64 -6.07 -27.41
CA CYS A 19 32.31 -6.53 -27.84
C CYS A 19 31.53 -7.19 -26.70
N ARG A 20 31.34 -6.51 -25.57
CA ARG A 20 30.12 -6.72 -24.79
C ARG A 20 29.06 -5.79 -25.36
N LYS A 21 28.48 -6.24 -26.48
CA LYS A 21 27.32 -5.60 -27.09
C LYS A 21 26.16 -5.79 -26.13
N ASP A 22 25.86 -4.73 -25.38
CA ASP A 22 24.63 -4.53 -24.64
C ASP A 22 24.14 -5.79 -23.91
N ASP A 23 24.72 -6.06 -22.74
CA ASP A 23 24.03 -6.87 -21.72
C ASP A 23 22.72 -6.13 -21.44
N VAL A 24 21.64 -6.49 -22.15
CA VAL A 24 20.29 -5.99 -21.91
C VAL A 24 19.97 -6.39 -20.48
N VAL A 25 20.10 -5.43 -19.58
CA VAL A 25 19.66 -5.59 -18.21
C VAL A 25 18.15 -5.58 -18.28
N ASP A 26 17.57 -6.78 -18.37
CA ASP A 26 16.14 -6.99 -18.31
C ASP A 26 15.68 -6.72 -16.86
N CYS A 27 15.67 -5.44 -16.50
CA CYS A 27 15.05 -4.92 -15.28
C CYS A 27 13.53 -4.96 -15.46
N ALA A 28 12.96 -6.11 -15.78
CA ALA A 28 11.55 -6.32 -15.52
C ALA A 28 11.41 -6.35 -14.00
N PRO A 29 10.77 -5.36 -13.35
CA PRO A 29 10.57 -5.42 -11.92
C PRO A 29 9.76 -6.69 -11.65
N THR A 30 10.36 -7.64 -10.92
CA THR A 30 9.59 -8.68 -10.25
C THR A 30 8.66 -7.95 -9.29
N LEU A 31 7.39 -7.80 -9.68
CA LEU A 31 6.30 -7.30 -8.86
C LEU A 31 6.05 -8.33 -7.74
N THR A 32 6.99 -8.44 -6.80
CA THR A 32 6.94 -9.45 -5.75
C THR A 32 6.14 -9.00 -4.54
N ASP A 33 5.80 -7.71 -4.44
CA ASP A 33 4.93 -7.21 -3.39
C ASP A 33 3.69 -6.54 -4.02
N PRO A 34 2.47 -7.02 -3.72
CA PRO A 34 1.27 -6.31 -4.13
C PRO A 34 1.25 -4.93 -3.49
N LEU A 35 0.77 -3.92 -4.23
CA LEU A 35 0.66 -2.54 -3.76
C LEU A 35 -0.12 -2.45 -2.43
N ASP A 36 -1.07 -3.35 -2.22
CA ASP A 36 -1.82 -3.51 -0.97
C ASP A 36 -0.90 -3.75 0.23
N GLY A 37 0.13 -4.61 0.10
CA GLY A 37 1.09 -4.87 1.17
C GLY A 37 1.97 -3.66 1.49
N PHE A 38 2.30 -2.85 0.49
CA PHE A 38 3.01 -1.59 0.70
C PHE A 38 2.15 -0.58 1.48
N THR A 39 0.89 -0.41 1.09
CA THR A 39 -0.03 0.57 1.72
C THR A 39 -0.42 0.14 3.13
N GLN A 40 -0.55 -1.16 3.39
CA GLN A 40 -0.84 -1.69 4.72
C GLN A 40 0.31 -1.43 5.71
N ARG A 41 1.57 -1.48 5.25
CA ARG A 41 2.75 -1.24 6.10
C ARG A 41 3.05 0.25 6.32
N ASN A 42 2.79 1.09 5.32
CA ASN A 42 3.23 2.49 5.32
C ASN A 42 2.10 3.50 5.51
N GLY A 43 0.85 3.13 5.31
CA GLY A 43 -0.28 4.03 5.48
C GLY A 43 -0.59 4.35 6.93
N ALA A 44 -1.42 5.38 7.15
CA ALA A 44 -1.85 5.79 8.49
C ALA A 44 -2.48 4.65 9.31
N PRO A 45 -2.29 4.60 10.63
CA PRO A 45 -2.76 3.49 11.46
C PRO A 45 -4.29 3.35 11.42
N VAL A 46 -4.77 2.11 11.39
CA VAL A 46 -6.21 1.79 11.45
C VAL A 46 -6.60 1.47 12.88
N GLN A 47 -7.62 2.16 13.37
CA GLN A 47 -8.27 1.91 14.64
C GLN A 47 -9.56 1.12 14.39
N VAL A 48 -9.85 0.14 15.24
CA VAL A 48 -11.03 -0.73 15.10
C VAL A 48 -11.92 -0.57 16.32
N PHE A 49 -13.18 -0.25 16.08
CA PHE A 49 -14.19 -0.08 17.11
C PHE A 49 -15.33 -1.07 16.89
N THR A 50 -15.74 -1.74 17.96
CA THR A 50 -16.95 -2.57 17.94
C THR A 50 -18.12 -1.72 18.38
N VAL A 51 -19.11 -1.56 17.51
CA VAL A 51 -20.32 -0.79 17.80
C VAL A 51 -21.56 -1.68 17.79
N PRO A 52 -22.41 -1.61 18.82
CA PRO A 52 -23.69 -2.31 18.79
C PRO A 52 -24.61 -1.69 17.73
N LEU A 53 -25.28 -2.55 16.99
CA LEU A 53 -26.28 -2.20 15.98
C LEU A 53 -27.69 -2.53 16.49
N GLY A 54 -28.66 -1.68 16.15
CA GLY A 54 -30.06 -1.92 16.40
C GLY A 54 -30.66 -1.22 17.64
N ILE A 55 -31.87 -1.64 17.98
CA ILE A 55 -32.86 -1.05 18.91
C ILE A 55 -33.03 0.48 18.77
N ILE A 56 -34.10 0.85 18.08
CA ILE A 56 -34.69 2.19 18.07
C ILE A 56 -34.89 2.65 19.53
N GLY A 57 -34.24 3.75 19.92
CA GLY A 57 -34.34 4.33 21.28
C GLY A 57 -33.10 4.14 22.16
N THR A 58 -32.04 3.48 21.67
CA THR A 58 -30.72 3.52 22.30
C THR A 58 -29.97 4.80 21.93
N PHE A 59 -29.20 5.35 22.86
CA PHE A 59 -28.36 6.52 22.63
C PHE A 59 -27.38 6.25 21.48
N PRO A 60 -27.08 7.25 20.63
CA PRO A 60 -26.09 7.09 19.58
C PRO A 60 -24.73 6.73 20.17
N GLN A 61 -24.03 5.80 19.53
CA GLN A 61 -22.72 5.36 19.98
C GLN A 61 -21.68 6.40 19.58
N VAL A 62 -20.86 6.83 20.53
CA VAL A 62 -19.76 7.77 20.27
C VAL A 62 -18.46 7.00 20.42
N VAL A 63 -17.69 6.92 19.34
CA VAL A 63 -16.32 6.40 19.36
C VAL A 63 -15.35 7.56 19.26
N VAL A 64 -14.30 7.54 20.07
CA VAL A 64 -13.25 8.57 20.09
C VAL A 64 -11.97 7.93 19.62
N THR A 65 -11.35 8.53 18.61
CA THR A 65 -10.06 8.07 18.08
C THR A 65 -8.91 8.43 19.01
N SER A 66 -7.74 7.82 18.82
CA SER A 66 -6.52 8.15 19.56
C SER A 66 -6.11 9.62 19.43
N SER A 67 -6.48 10.28 18.34
CA SER A 67 -6.19 11.70 18.10
C SER A 67 -7.29 12.64 18.59
N GLY A 68 -8.37 12.09 19.16
CA GLY A 68 -9.46 12.85 19.81
C GLY A 68 -10.64 13.19 18.89
N ALA A 69 -10.70 12.66 17.66
CA ALA A 69 -11.86 12.83 16.80
C ALA A 69 -13.04 12.01 17.34
N GLY A 70 -14.19 12.68 17.54
CA GLY A 70 -15.43 12.03 17.96
C GLY A 70 -16.30 11.66 16.77
N ILE A 71 -16.64 10.38 16.64
CA ILE A 71 -17.53 9.87 15.60
C ILE A 71 -18.81 9.38 16.28
N THR A 72 -19.92 10.01 15.92
CA THR A 72 -21.25 9.64 16.41
C THR A 72 -21.91 8.71 15.39
N ILE A 73 -22.28 7.52 15.83
CA ILE A 73 -22.84 6.45 15.00
C ILE A 73 -24.25 6.16 15.50
N PRO A 74 -25.30 6.63 14.78
CA PRO A 74 -26.68 6.31 15.12
C PRO A 74 -26.95 4.82 14.95
N THR A 75 -27.66 4.23 15.91
CA THR A 75 -27.92 2.77 15.95
C THR A 75 -28.82 2.25 14.82
N THR A 76 -29.50 3.16 14.12
CA THR A 76 -30.39 2.89 12.97
C THR A 76 -29.75 3.17 11.61
N SER A 77 -28.47 3.56 11.55
CA SER A 77 -27.81 3.98 10.30
C SER A 77 -27.50 2.83 9.34
N PHE A 78 -27.52 1.60 9.84
CA PHE A 78 -27.11 0.43 9.08
C PHE A 78 -28.33 -0.38 8.66
N LEU A 79 -28.53 -0.49 7.35
CA LEU A 79 -29.58 -1.28 6.74
C LEU A 79 -28.97 -2.49 6.02
N LEU A 80 -29.65 -3.63 6.13
CA LEU A 80 -29.38 -4.80 5.32
C LEU A 80 -29.86 -4.56 3.86
N PRO A 81 -29.41 -5.35 2.87
CA PRO A 81 -29.81 -5.19 1.47
C PRO A 81 -31.32 -5.25 1.22
N ASN A 82 -32.08 -5.86 2.12
CA ASN A 82 -33.54 -5.93 2.09
C ASN A 82 -34.24 -4.69 2.71
N GLY A 83 -33.47 -3.68 3.14
CA GLY A 83 -33.98 -2.47 3.78
C GLY A 83 -34.31 -2.60 5.27
N ALA A 84 -34.15 -3.79 5.87
CA ALA A 84 -34.34 -3.97 7.30
C ALA A 84 -33.15 -3.40 8.10
N MET A 85 -33.39 -2.96 9.33
CA MET A 85 -32.31 -2.53 10.22
C MET A 85 -31.35 -3.68 10.53
N ALA A 86 -30.05 -3.43 10.43
CA ALA A 86 -29.05 -4.35 10.91
C ALA A 86 -29.04 -4.39 12.44
N THR A 87 -28.89 -5.58 13.02
CA THR A 87 -28.86 -5.82 14.47
C THR A 87 -27.61 -6.60 14.86
N GLY A 88 -27.13 -6.45 16.10
CA GLY A 88 -25.97 -7.18 16.61
C GLY A 88 -24.80 -6.25 16.86
N SER A 89 -23.61 -6.57 16.34
CA SER A 89 -22.43 -5.71 16.41
C SER A 89 -21.77 -5.56 15.05
N ALA A 90 -21.18 -4.38 14.81
CA ALA A 90 -20.36 -4.10 13.65
C ALA A 90 -18.97 -3.64 14.07
N GLN A 91 -17.99 -3.89 13.21
CA GLN A 91 -16.67 -3.31 13.33
C GLN A 91 -16.56 -2.09 12.43
N VAL A 92 -16.24 -0.95 13.02
CA VAL A 92 -15.94 0.29 12.33
C VAL A 92 -14.44 0.46 12.32
N ARG A 93 -13.86 0.56 11.13
CA ARG A 93 -12.43 0.76 10.93
C ARG A 93 -12.21 2.22 10.55
N VAL A 94 -11.49 2.95 11.39
CA VAL A 94 -11.23 4.38 11.21
C VAL A 94 -9.74 4.56 10.93
N ARG A 95 -9.44 5.39 9.94
CA ARG A 95 -8.08 5.84 9.63
C ARG A 95 -8.08 7.35 9.60
N GLU A 96 -7.21 7.95 10.40
CA GLU A 96 -7.09 9.40 10.47
C GLU A 96 -5.99 9.85 9.51
N ILE A 97 -6.33 10.77 8.61
CA ILE A 97 -5.44 11.30 7.58
C ILE A 97 -5.31 12.80 7.83
N TYR A 98 -4.09 13.26 8.14
CA TYR A 98 -3.82 14.67 8.43
C TYR A 98 -2.94 15.32 7.38
N THR A 99 -2.20 14.53 6.60
CA THR A 99 -1.28 15.02 5.59
C THR A 99 -1.53 14.41 4.23
N VAL A 100 -1.02 15.07 3.18
CA VAL A 100 -1.02 14.53 1.82
C VAL A 100 -0.22 13.22 1.74
N ALA A 101 0.86 13.11 2.54
CA ALA A 101 1.64 11.88 2.60
C ALA A 101 0.81 10.71 3.14
N ASP A 102 0.02 10.92 4.21
CA ASP A 102 -0.86 9.89 4.77
C ASP A 102 -1.86 9.38 3.72
N MET A 103 -2.40 10.28 2.91
CA MET A 103 -3.36 9.98 1.84
C MET A 103 -2.71 9.08 0.77
N ILE A 104 -1.56 9.50 0.25
CA ILE A 104 -0.80 8.74 -0.76
C ILE A 104 -0.42 7.36 -0.23
N LEU A 105 0.11 7.29 0.99
CA LEU A 105 0.56 6.03 1.59
C LEU A 105 -0.59 5.10 1.98
N SER A 106 -1.81 5.63 2.14
CA SER A 106 -3.01 4.86 2.47
C SER A 106 -3.84 4.48 1.25
N ASN A 107 -3.36 4.75 0.02
CA ASN A 107 -4.08 4.49 -1.24
C ASN A 107 -5.47 5.14 -1.28
N MET A 108 -5.57 6.39 -0.84
CA MET A 108 -6.78 7.22 -0.87
C MET A 108 -6.61 8.43 -1.77
#